data_AF-A0A354DGH9-F1
#
_entry.id   AF-A0A354DGH9-F1
#
_cell.length_a   1.000
_cell.length_b   1.000
_cell.length_c   1.000
_cell.angle_alpha   90.00
_cell.angle_beta   90.00
_cell.angle_gamma   90.00
#
_symmetry.space_group_name_H-M   'P 1'
#
loop_
_entity.id
_entity.type
_entity.pdbx_description
1 polymer ?
#
loop_
_entity_poly.entity_id
_entity_poly.type
_entity_poly.pdbx_seq_one_letter_code
_entity_poly.pdbx_strand_id
1 'polypeptide(L)' 'MYVVMNVLQVPAEMKNRMADMFGNSSERMRQVPGCLEFQFLSSKEDGKQVVYTKWDNEASFKTWTES' A
#
# COMPACT_ATOMS: atom_id res chain seq x y z
N MET A 1 9.41 7.09 -12.96
CA MET A 1 8.68 7.25 -11.68
C MET A 1 7.20 7.01 -11.93
N TYR A 2 6.63 6.00 -11.29
CA TYR A 2 5.23 5.60 -11.43
C TYR A 2 4.59 5.53 -10.03
N VAL A 3 3.38 6.08 -9.86
CA VAL A 3 2.75 6.24 -8.56
C VAL A 3 1.36 5.63 -8.60
N VAL A 4 1.03 4.82 -7.59
CA VAL A 4 -0.26 4.15 -7.48
C VAL A 4 -0.88 4.44 -6.12
N MET A 5 -2.16 4.81 -6.13
CA MET A 5 -3.00 5.04 -4.96
C MET A 5 -4.18 4.07 -5.00
N ASN A 6 -4.14 3.03 -4.17
CA ASN A 6 -5.26 2.11 -4.03
C ASN A 6 -6.14 2.56 -2.87
N VAL A 7 -7.41 2.85 -3.17
CA VAL A 7 -8.41 3.18 -2.15
C VAL A 7 -9.08 1.89 -1.71
N LEU A 8 -8.98 1.58 -0.43
CA LEU A 8 -9.60 0.42 0.19
C LEU A 8 -10.83 0.84 0.98
N GLN A 9 -11.93 0.12 0.77
CA GLN A 9 -13.10 0.18 1.63
C GLN A 9 -12.90 -0.82 2.77
N VAL A 10 -12.67 -0.34 4.00
CA VAL A 10 -12.36 -1.17 5.16
C VAL A 10 -13.46 -1.01 6.20
N PRO A 11 -14.20 -2.06 6.56
CA PRO A 11 -15.16 -1.99 7.66
C PRO A 11 -14.49 -1.53 8.96
N ALA A 12 -15.21 -0.78 9.81
CA ALA A 12 -14.65 -0.21 11.04
C ALA A 12 -14.01 -1.28 11.95
N GLU A 13 -14.62 -2.46 12.02
CA GLU A 13 -14.15 -3.62 12.81
C GLU A 13 -12.78 -4.15 12.35
N MET A 14 -12.44 -3.96 11.07
CA MET A 14 -11.19 -4.44 10.48
C MET A 14 -10.08 -3.39 10.47
N LYS A 15 -10.38 -2.14 10.89
CA LYS A 15 -9.43 -1.02 10.81
C LYS A 15 -8.14 -1.28 11.60
N ASN A 16 -8.27 -1.79 12.84
CA ASN A 16 -7.12 -2.11 13.68
C ASN A 16 -6.31 -3.27 13.11
N ARG A 17 -6.98 -4.32 12.63
CA ARG A 17 -6.32 -5.48 12.00
C ARG A 17 -5.57 -5.09 10.73
N MET A 18 -6.11 -4.16 9.93
CA MET A 18 -5.41 -3.63 8.76
C MET A 18 -4.18 -2.82 9.16
N ALA A 19 -4.26 -1.98 10.19
CA ALA A 19 -3.09 -1.24 10.67
C ALA A 19 -1.94 -2.19 11.07
N ASP A 20 -2.24 -3.29 11.77
CA ASP A 20 -1.24 -4.30 12.16
C ASP A 20 -0.65 -5.04 10.95
N MET A 21 -1.49 -5.41 9.98
CA MET A 21 -1.02 -6.06 8.75
C MET A 21 -0.08 -5.15 7.97
N PHE A 22 -0.45 -3.87 7.79
CA PHE A 22 0.30 -2.93 6.97
C PHE A 22 1.52 -2.32 7.66
N GLY A 23 1.54 -2.27 9.00
CA GLY A 23 2.75 -1.93 9.76
C GLY A 23 3.92 -2.84 9.39
N ASN A 24 3.65 -4.14 9.32
CA ASN A 24 4.62 -5.17 8.91
C ASN A 24 4.86 -5.24 7.39
N SER A 25 4.08 -4.52 6.59
CA SER A 25 4.25 -4.50 5.13
C SER A 25 5.33 -3.51 4.69
N SER A 26 5.57 -2.44 5.46
CA SER A 26 6.55 -1.41 5.11
C SER A 26 7.97 -1.98 4.94
N GLU A 27 8.42 -2.84 5.85
CA GLU A 27 9.73 -3.50 5.76
C GLU A 27 9.83 -4.46 4.58
N ARG A 28 8.77 -5.25 4.34
CA ARG A 28 8.70 -6.17 3.19
C ARG A 28 8.74 -5.42 1.87
N MET A 29 8.02 -4.30 1.76
CA MET A 29 7.96 -3.51 0.54
C MET A 29 9.30 -2.86 0.18
N ARG A 30 10.19 -2.61 1.15
CA ARG A 30 11.57 -2.16 0.88
C ARG A 30 12.42 -3.20 0.17
N GLN A 31 12.05 -4.47 0.26
CA GLN A 31 12.76 -5.58 -0.38
C GLN A 31 12.23 -5.89 -1.77
N VAL A 32 11.09 -5.29 -2.16
CA VAL A 32 10.48 -5.50 -3.48
C VAL A 32 11.28 -4.71 -4.53
N PRO A 33 11.82 -5.37 -5.58
CA PRO A 33 12.55 -4.68 -6.63
C PRO A 33 11.72 -3.58 -7.30
N GLY A 34 12.32 -2.39 -7.43
CA GLY A 34 11.68 -1.22 -8.06
C GLY A 34 10.67 -0.47 -7.17
N CYS A 35 10.32 -0.97 -5.98
CA CYS A 35 9.53 -0.23 -5.00
C CYS A 35 10.41 0.83 -4.31
N LEU A 36 10.02 2.10 -4.45
CA LEU A 36 10.76 3.23 -3.87
C LEU A 36 10.14 3.69 -2.55
N GLU A 37 8.83 3.59 -2.42
CA GLU A 37 8.12 4.04 -1.23
C GLU A 37 6.80 3.30 -1.08
N PHE A 38 6.45 3.00 0.17
CA PHE A 38 5.17 2.43 0.56
C PHE A 38 4.64 3.20 1.76
N GLN A 39 3.40 3.67 1.68
CA GLN A 39 2.69 4.26 2.81
C GLN A 39 1.28 3.69 2.92
N PHE A 40 0.87 3.43 4.15
CA PHE A 40 -0.52 3.13 4.47
C PHE A 40 -1.13 4.33 5.18
N LEU A 41 -2.12 4.94 4.55
CA LEU A 41 -2.70 6.21 4.97
C LEU A 41 -4.14 6.00 5.43
N SER A 42 -4.44 6.52 6.61
CA SER A 42 -5.81 6.55 7.11
C SER A 42 -6.54 7.78 6.59
N SER A 43 -7.75 7.57 6.06
CA SER A 43 -8.64 8.69 5.73
C SER A 43 -9.34 9.20 7.00
N LYS A 44 -9.71 10.48 6.99
CA LYS A 44 -10.65 11.05 7.95
C LYS A 44 -12.08 10.55 7.72
N GLU A 45 -12.40 10.14 6.49
CA GLU A 45 -13.67 9.48 6.18
C GLU A 45 -13.64 8.05 6.70
N ASP A 46 -14.65 7.69 7.49
CA ASP A 46 -14.75 6.35 8.03
C ASP A 46 -14.86 5.29 6.95
N GLY A 47 -14.13 4.21 7.18
CA GLY A 47 -14.07 3.06 6.29
C GLY A 47 -13.28 3.25 5.00
N LYS A 48 -12.51 4.33 4.85
CA LYS A 48 -11.56 4.48 3.74
C LYS A 48 -10.12 4.45 4.22
N GLN A 49 -9.29 3.68 3.54
CA GLN A 49 -7.83 3.67 3.71
C GLN A 49 -7.17 3.78 2.34
N VAL A 50 -5.97 4.34 2.27
CA VAL A 50 -5.22 4.49 1.03
C VAL A 50 -3.88 3.80 1.15
N VAL A 51 -3.60 2.87 0.23
CA VAL A 51 -2.26 2.33 0.03
C VAL A 51 -1.60 3.15 -1.06
N TYR A 52 -0.53 3.84 -0.68
CA TYR A 52 0.27 4.66 -1.57
C TYR A 52 1.58 3.95 -1.87
N THR A 53 1.93 3.84 -3.15
CA THR A 53 3.22 3.29 -3.56
C THR A 53 3.89 4.12 -4.65
N LYS A 54 5.22 4.26 -4.55
CA LYS A 54 6.07 4.81 -5.61
C LYS A 54 6.96 3.72 -6.18
N TRP A 55 7.10 3.74 -7.49
CA TRP A 55 7.90 2.80 -8.25
C TRP A 55 8.84 3.54 -9.18
N ASP A 56 9.99 2.93 -9.47
CA ASP A 56 10.95 3.45 -10.44
C ASP A 56 10.33 3.56 -11.84
N ASN A 57 9.53 2.58 -12.24
CA ASN A 57 8.79 2.50 -13.50
C ASN A 57 7.50 1.66 -13.35
N GLU A 58 6.64 1.72 -14.36
CA GLU A 58 5.34 1.00 -14.37
C GLU A 58 5.50 -0.52 -14.47
N ALA A 59 6.54 -1.02 -15.13
CA ALA A 59 6.77 -2.45 -15.29
C ALA A 59 7.08 -3.11 -13.93
N SER A 60 7.89 -2.48 -13.08
CA SER A 60 8.16 -2.96 -11.71
C SER A 60 6.88 -3.11 -10.88
N PHE A 61 5.96 -2.15 -10.98
CA PHE A 61 4.65 -2.24 -10.34
C PHE A 61 3.85 -3.44 -10.87
N LYS A 62 3.76 -3.59 -12.21
CA LYS A 62 3.02 -4.70 -12.83
C LYS A 62 3.57 -6.06 -12.41
N THR A 63 4.90 -6.23 -12.46
CA THR A 63 5.56 -7.46 -12.01
C THR A 63 5.24 -7.79 -10.56
N TRP A 64 5.21 -6.80 -9.66
CA TRP A 64 4.81 -7.02 -8.28
C TRP A 64 3.32 -7.38 -8.12
N THR A 65 2.43 -6.76 -8.89
CA THR A 65 1.00 -7.10 -8.81
C THR A 65 0.66 -8.48 -9.38
N GLU A 66 1.54 -9.03 -10.22
CA GLU A 66 1.38 -10.34 -10.87
C GLU A 66 2.13 -11.46 -10.13
N SER A 67 2.89 -11.15 -9.07
CA SER A 67 3.71 -12.12 -8.30
C SER A 67 2.97 -12.87 -7.21
#